data_AF-A0A6A6T3N7-F1
#
_entry.id   AF-A0A6A6T3N7-F1
#
_cell.length_a   1.000
_cell.length_b   1.000
_cell.length_c   1.000
_cell.angle_alpha   90.00
_cell.angle_beta   90.00
_cell.angle_gamma   90.00
#
_symmetry.space_group_name_H-M   'P 1'
#
loop_
_entity.id
_entity.type
_entity.pdbx_description
1 polymer ?
#
loop_
_entity_poly.entity_id
_entity_poly.type
_entity_poly.pdbx_seq_one_letter_code
_entity_poly.pdbx_strand_id
1 'polypeptide(L)'
;VESLTIKNLQDWVGTELYECEDFKAIRSRLKKLGLQIESSYGNAEPESENHKPGFHRAFNIDLPQQWLLPLQLQLTRLMISTGQSFWGFWPFCDLRQVYFPSLTSLCFERWTIVDDWQIEWLISHGPTLRELILNGCPIVVFIGMDVRPAHWPELEPIYKDG
;
A
#
# COMPACT_ATOMS: atom_id res chain seq x y z
N VAL A 1 -0.26 -23.22 -3.88
CA VAL A 1 0.10 -21.96 -4.56
C VAL A 1 0.97 -21.17 -3.60
N GLU A 2 2.21 -20.86 -3.96
CA GLU A 2 3.11 -20.05 -3.11
C GLU A 2 3.25 -18.60 -3.61
N SER A 3 2.71 -18.28 -4.79
CA SER A 3 2.81 -16.97 -5.42
C SER A 3 1.45 -16.56 -5.94
N LEU A 4 1.03 -15.34 -5.63
CA LEU A 4 -0.19 -14.73 -6.14
C LEU A 4 0.14 -13.32 -6.65
N THR A 5 -0.25 -13.05 -7.89
CA THR A 5 -0.22 -11.70 -8.46
C THR A 5 -1.62 -11.36 -8.94
N ILE A 6 -2.18 -10.26 -8.43
CA ILE A 6 -3.47 -9.72 -8.88
C ILE A 6 -3.21 -8.41 -9.60
N LYS A 7 -3.63 -8.35 -10.86
CA LYS A 7 -3.63 -7.12 -11.66
C LYS A 7 -5.01 -6.51 -11.66
N ASN A 8 -5.07 -5.18 -11.67
CA ASN A 8 -6.32 -4.42 -11.66
C ASN A 8 -7.22 -4.73 -10.45
N LEU A 9 -6.61 -4.96 -9.28
CA LEU A 9 -7.33 -5.18 -8.03
C LEU A 9 -8.09 -3.89 -7.68
N GLN A 10 -9.41 -3.97 -7.63
CA GLN A 10 -10.23 -2.82 -7.30
C GLN A 10 -10.00 -2.36 -5.87
N ASP A 11 -10.06 -1.06 -5.67
CA ASP A 11 -10.00 -0.36 -4.38
C ASP A 11 -11.21 -0.63 -3.47
N TRP A 12 -12.24 -1.28 -3.99
CA TRP A 12 -13.35 -1.80 -3.21
C TRP A 12 -13.46 -3.32 -3.33
N VAL A 13 -13.17 -4.01 -2.24
CA VAL A 13 -13.36 -5.45 -2.12
C VAL A 13 -14.36 -5.73 -1.00
N GLY A 14 -15.38 -6.53 -1.33
CA GLY A 14 -16.36 -6.99 -0.36
C GLY A 14 -15.70 -7.83 0.74
N THR A 15 -16.16 -7.66 1.99
CA THR A 15 -15.60 -8.37 3.15
C THR A 15 -15.74 -9.89 3.04
N GLU A 16 -16.68 -10.36 2.21
CA GLU A 16 -16.94 -11.78 1.96
C GLU A 16 -15.71 -12.49 1.38
N LEU A 17 -14.88 -11.79 0.59
CA LEU A 17 -13.64 -12.37 0.06
C LEU A 17 -12.66 -12.68 1.20
N TYR A 18 -12.50 -11.76 2.14
CA TYR A 18 -11.56 -11.92 3.25
C TYR A 18 -12.02 -12.98 4.25
N GLU A 19 -13.33 -13.19 4.34
CA GLU A 19 -13.94 -14.24 5.17
C GLU A 19 -14.03 -15.61 4.48
N CYS A 20 -13.83 -15.67 3.17
CA CYS A 20 -13.84 -16.93 2.42
C CYS A 20 -12.73 -17.88 2.88
N GLU A 21 -13.10 -19.08 3.32
CA GLU A 21 -12.17 -20.09 3.81
C GLU A 21 -11.16 -20.54 2.73
N ASP A 22 -11.60 -20.64 1.47
CA ASP A 22 -10.70 -20.97 0.36
C ASP A 22 -9.66 -19.87 0.14
N PHE A 23 -10.06 -18.60 0.26
CA PHE A 23 -9.13 -17.48 0.16
C PHE A 23 -8.15 -17.46 1.32
N LYS A 24 -8.61 -17.66 2.56
CA LYS A 24 -7.75 -17.81 3.75
C LYS A 24 -6.74 -18.95 3.58
N ALA A 25 -7.17 -20.10 3.05
CA ALA A 25 -6.32 -21.26 2.80
C ALA A 25 -5.31 -21.07 1.67
N ILE A 26 -5.62 -20.25 0.66
CA ILE A 26 -4.64 -19.82 -0.35
C ILE A 26 -3.66 -18.84 0.27
N ARG A 27 -4.15 -17.81 0.95
CA ARG A 27 -3.36 -16.74 1.58
C ARG A 27 -2.32 -17.33 2.53
N SER A 28 -2.71 -18.26 3.41
CA SER A 28 -1.79 -18.89 4.38
C SER A 28 -0.60 -19.63 3.79
N ARG A 29 -0.58 -19.88 2.47
CA ARG A 29 0.55 -20.54 1.77
C ARG A 29 1.39 -19.60 0.92
N LEU A 30 1.02 -18.32 0.81
CA LEU A 30 1.71 -17.36 -0.04
C LEU A 30 3.06 -16.96 0.54
N LYS A 31 4.12 -17.12 -0.24
CA LYS A 31 5.46 -16.58 0.01
C LYS A 31 5.74 -15.35 -0.86
N LYS A 32 4.98 -15.16 -1.93
CA LYS A 32 5.15 -14.05 -2.88
C LYS A 32 3.79 -13.42 -3.17
N LEU A 33 3.69 -12.11 -2.96
CA LEU A 33 2.48 -11.33 -3.20
C LEU A 33 2.80 -10.16 -4.13
N GLY A 34 2.03 -10.03 -5.21
CA GLY A 34 2.03 -8.86 -6.06
C GLY A 34 0.61 -8.30 -6.20
N LEU A 35 0.40 -7.05 -5.81
CA LEU A 35 -0.88 -6.36 -5.95
C LEU A 35 -0.68 -5.11 -6.80
N GLN A 36 -1.47 -5.01 -7.87
CA GLN A 36 -1.67 -3.76 -8.60
C GLN A 36 -3.07 -3.26 -8.27
N ILE A 37 -3.16 -2.24 -7.41
CA ILE A 37 -4.41 -1.67 -6.91
C ILE A 37 -4.85 -0.53 -7.83
N GLU A 38 -6.10 -0.58 -8.28
CA GLU A 38 -6.71 0.40 -9.17
C GLU A 38 -7.98 0.96 -8.54
N SER A 39 -8.21 2.26 -8.75
CA SER A 39 -9.53 2.85 -8.49
C SER A 39 -10.35 2.79 -9.78
N SER A 40 -11.56 2.23 -9.74
CA SER A 40 -12.49 2.38 -10.86
C SER A 40 -13.23 3.72 -10.78
N TYR A 41 -13.85 4.10 -11.90
CA TYR A 41 -14.71 5.27 -12.12
C TYR A 41 -14.05 6.51 -12.71
N GLY A 42 -14.27 6.64 -14.03
CA GLY A 42 -14.48 7.90 -14.73
C GLY A 42 -13.22 8.53 -15.32
N ASN A 43 -13.33 9.00 -16.56
CA ASN A 43 -12.38 9.89 -17.25
C ASN A 43 -12.20 11.27 -16.54
N ALA A 44 -12.31 11.32 -15.22
CA ALA A 44 -12.03 12.51 -14.42
C ALA A 44 -10.55 12.47 -14.00
N GLU A 45 -9.92 13.63 -14.06
CA GLU A 45 -8.49 13.88 -13.89
C GLU A 45 -7.81 12.99 -12.82
N PRO A 46 -6.55 12.53 -13.03
CA PRO A 46 -5.82 11.66 -12.09
C PRO A 46 -5.84 12.16 -10.63
N GLU A 47 -5.94 13.47 -10.45
CA GLU A 47 -5.99 14.16 -9.17
C GLU A 47 -7.27 13.82 -8.36
N SER A 48 -8.36 13.44 -9.03
CA SER A 48 -9.64 13.08 -8.44
C SER A 48 -9.69 11.64 -7.90
N GLU A 49 -8.82 10.75 -8.37
CA GLU A 49 -8.77 9.36 -7.93
C GLU A 49 -8.29 9.22 -6.49
N ASN A 50 -7.27 10.01 -6.10
CA ASN A 50 -6.68 9.95 -4.77
C ASN A 50 -7.61 10.43 -3.65
N HIS A 51 -8.73 11.09 -3.97
CA HIS A 51 -9.69 11.61 -2.99
C HIS A 51 -10.87 10.66 -2.75
N LYS A 52 -10.90 9.51 -3.44
CA LYS A 52 -12.04 8.58 -3.37
C LYS A 52 -12.01 7.74 -2.10
N PRO A 53 -13.13 7.60 -1.37
CA PRO A 53 -13.18 6.84 -0.12
C PRO A 53 -12.75 5.37 -0.25
N GLY A 54 -13.07 4.72 -1.38
CA GLY A 54 -12.64 3.34 -1.65
C GLY A 54 -11.12 3.22 -1.70
N PHE A 55 -10.47 4.11 -2.44
CA PHE A 55 -9.01 4.17 -2.54
C PHE A 55 -8.32 4.42 -1.20
N HIS A 56 -8.87 5.32 -0.38
CA HIS A 56 -8.40 5.51 1.00
C HIS A 56 -8.58 4.27 1.88
N ARG A 57 -9.74 3.60 1.81
CA ARG A 57 -10.00 2.36 2.54
C ARG A 57 -9.05 1.24 2.12
N ALA A 58 -8.81 1.10 0.82
CA ALA A 58 -7.91 0.10 0.28
C ALA A 58 -6.51 0.21 0.87
N PHE A 59 -5.94 1.42 0.92
CA PHE A 59 -4.59 1.63 1.42
C PHE A 59 -4.47 1.76 2.94
N ASN A 60 -5.44 2.39 3.60
CA ASN A 60 -5.37 2.65 5.04
C ASN A 60 -5.85 1.46 5.87
N ILE A 61 -6.74 0.61 5.33
CA ILE A 61 -7.37 -0.49 6.06
C ILE A 61 -7.08 -1.82 5.38
N ASP A 62 -7.57 -2.03 4.16
CA ASP A 62 -7.62 -3.37 3.57
C ASP A 62 -6.22 -3.92 3.26
N LEU A 63 -5.33 -3.11 2.69
CA LEU A 63 -3.96 -3.51 2.37
C LEU A 63 -3.20 -3.94 3.63
N PRO A 64 -3.02 -3.11 4.68
CA PRO A 64 -2.34 -3.56 5.90
C PRO A 64 -3.03 -4.75 6.58
N GLN A 65 -4.34 -4.66 6.82
CA GLN A 65 -5.05 -5.60 7.69
C GLN A 65 -5.39 -6.93 7.00
N GLN A 66 -5.81 -6.89 5.74
CA GLN A 66 -6.33 -8.06 5.04
C GLN A 66 -5.30 -8.72 4.14
N TRP A 67 -4.32 -7.98 3.62
CA TRP A 67 -3.30 -8.53 2.73
C TRP A 67 -1.97 -8.75 3.43
N LEU A 68 -1.46 -7.76 4.15
CA LEU A 68 -0.07 -7.78 4.63
C LEU A 68 0.10 -8.47 5.98
N LEU A 69 -0.63 -8.06 7.02
CA LEU A 69 -0.52 -8.64 8.36
C LEU A 69 -0.68 -10.16 8.40
N PRO A 70 -1.62 -10.78 7.67
CA PRO A 70 -1.78 -12.23 7.67
C PRO A 70 -0.60 -13.00 7.06
N LEU A 71 0.24 -12.32 6.26
CA LEU A 71 1.37 -12.92 5.54
C LEU A 71 2.73 -12.56 6.15
N GLN A 72 2.75 -11.74 7.20
CA GLN A 72 3.94 -11.04 7.66
C GLN A 72 5.12 -11.99 7.94
N LEU A 73 4.88 -13.15 8.58
CA LEU A 73 5.94 -14.08 8.99
C LEU A 73 6.56 -14.89 7.84
N GLN A 74 5.86 -15.02 6.71
CA GLN A 74 6.20 -15.96 5.63
C GLN A 74 6.53 -15.30 4.30
N LEU A 75 6.22 -14.01 4.15
CA LEU A 75 6.42 -13.32 2.88
C LEU A 75 7.91 -13.11 2.58
N THR A 76 8.31 -13.50 1.38
CA THR A 76 9.69 -13.39 0.85
C THR A 76 9.80 -12.41 -0.30
N ARG A 77 8.69 -12.13 -0.99
CA ARG A 77 8.59 -11.12 -2.05
C ARG A 77 7.28 -10.36 -1.94
N LEU A 78 7.38 -9.03 -1.91
CA LEU A 78 6.24 -8.11 -1.92
C LEU A 78 6.38 -7.16 -3.11
N MET A 79 5.31 -7.04 -3.90
CA MET A 79 5.15 -5.98 -4.89
C MET A 79 3.81 -5.28 -4.66
N ILE A 80 3.84 -3.96 -4.45
CA ILE A 80 2.65 -3.11 -4.44
C ILE A 80 2.82 -2.04 -5.50
N SER A 81 1.88 -2.00 -6.43
CA SER A 81 1.79 -0.97 -7.46
C SER A 81 0.37 -0.43 -7.58
N THR A 82 0.27 0.72 -8.22
CA THR A 82 -0.98 1.36 -8.63
C THR A 82 -0.92 1.66 -10.12
N GLY A 83 -2.04 1.90 -10.79
CA GLY A 83 -2.04 2.25 -12.21
C GLY A 83 -1.56 3.67 -12.47
N GLN A 84 -2.26 4.66 -11.93
CA GLN A 84 -1.99 6.09 -12.19
C GLN A 84 -1.72 6.91 -10.93
N SER A 85 -2.14 6.41 -9.77
CA SER A 85 -2.26 7.20 -8.54
C SER A 85 -1.10 6.96 -7.56
N PHE A 86 -0.66 8.00 -6.84
CA PHE A 86 0.33 7.86 -5.77
C PHE A 86 -0.32 7.31 -4.49
N TRP A 87 0.47 6.74 -3.59
CA TRP A 87 0.00 6.25 -2.28
C TRP A 87 1.09 6.38 -1.21
N GLY A 88 0.78 6.03 0.04
CA GLY A 88 1.70 6.11 1.17
C GLY A 88 1.54 7.41 1.94
N PHE A 89 1.52 8.54 1.23
CA PHE A 89 1.11 9.83 1.78
C PHE A 89 -0.39 10.07 1.57
N TRP A 90 -0.84 10.04 0.32
CA TRP A 90 -2.22 10.30 -0.07
C TRP A 90 -2.63 9.37 -1.23
N PRO A 91 -3.46 8.34 -0.98
CA PRO A 91 -4.02 7.96 0.31
C PRO A 91 -2.93 7.51 1.30
N PHE A 92 -3.20 7.73 2.58
CA PHE A 92 -2.31 7.29 3.64
C PHE A 92 -2.29 5.75 3.74
N CYS A 93 -1.10 5.19 3.97
CA CYS A 93 -0.91 3.77 4.24
C CYS A 93 0.11 3.60 5.39
N ASP A 94 -0.37 3.25 6.58
CA ASP A 94 0.50 2.99 7.73
C ASP A 94 1.06 1.57 7.69
N LEU A 95 2.37 1.44 7.43
CA LEU A 95 3.06 0.16 7.45
C LEU A 95 3.80 -0.11 8.76
N ARG A 96 3.77 0.80 9.75
CA ARG A 96 4.57 0.66 10.99
C ARG A 96 4.21 -0.56 11.82
N GLN A 97 3.01 -1.10 11.68
CA GLN A 97 2.58 -2.33 12.35
C GLN A 97 2.85 -3.61 11.55
N VAL A 98 3.40 -3.50 10.33
CA VAL A 98 3.69 -4.62 9.43
C VAL A 98 5.19 -4.83 9.36
N TYR A 99 5.67 -6.03 9.66
CA TYR A 99 7.08 -6.38 9.55
C TYR A 99 7.26 -7.77 8.92
N PHE A 100 8.14 -7.86 7.93
CA PHE A 100 8.36 -9.09 7.17
C PHE A 100 9.75 -9.69 7.45
N PRO A 101 9.93 -10.55 8.47
CA PRO A 101 11.24 -11.06 8.87
C PRO A 101 11.97 -11.85 7.77
N SER A 102 11.23 -12.41 6.79
CA SER A 102 11.79 -13.24 5.72
C SER A 102 11.85 -12.53 4.36
N LEU A 103 11.62 -11.22 4.30
CA LEU A 103 11.51 -10.49 3.04
C LEU A 103 12.86 -10.38 2.34
N THR A 104 12.93 -10.89 1.12
CA THR A 104 14.14 -10.86 0.29
C THR A 104 14.03 -9.90 -0.89
N SER A 105 12.81 -9.58 -1.32
CA SER A 105 12.55 -8.68 -2.45
C SER A 105 11.35 -7.79 -2.15
N LEU A 106 11.53 -6.49 -2.30
CA LEU A 106 10.51 -5.48 -2.14
C LEU A 106 10.46 -4.59 -3.38
N CYS A 107 9.27 -4.46 -3.97
CA CYS A 107 9.01 -3.58 -5.08
C CYS A 107 7.82 -2.68 -4.76
N PHE A 108 8.04 -1.37 -4.73
CA PHE A 108 6.98 -0.39 -4.63
C PHE A 108 6.98 0.50 -5.87
N GLU A 109 5.78 0.73 -6.40
CA GLU A 109 5.56 1.73 -7.44
C GLU A 109 4.71 2.88 -6.88
N ARG A 110 5.07 4.12 -7.21
CA ARG A 110 4.31 5.33 -6.83
C ARG A 110 4.07 5.48 -5.33
N TRP A 111 4.93 4.91 -4.49
CA TRP A 111 4.92 5.12 -3.05
C TRP A 111 5.60 6.45 -2.71
N THR A 112 4.84 7.39 -2.16
CA THR A 112 5.34 8.73 -1.79
C THR A 112 5.97 8.67 -0.42
N ILE A 113 7.26 9.01 -0.35
CA ILE A 113 8.03 9.07 0.89
C ILE A 113 8.04 10.52 1.35
N VAL A 114 7.38 10.79 2.47
CA VAL A 114 7.34 12.12 3.09
C VAL A 114 8.01 12.13 4.46
N ASP A 115 7.98 11.03 5.22
CA ASP A 115 8.39 11.00 6.63
C ASP A 115 9.48 9.95 6.89
N ASP A 116 10.31 10.19 7.91
CA ASP A 116 11.44 9.35 8.29
C ASP A 116 11.00 7.92 8.61
N TRP A 117 9.80 7.73 9.19
CA TRP A 117 9.31 6.38 9.54
C TRP A 117 9.23 5.46 8.32
N GLN A 118 8.99 6.00 7.12
CA GLN A 118 8.92 5.21 5.88
C GLN A 118 10.28 4.65 5.50
N ILE A 119 11.33 5.46 5.69
CA ILE A 119 12.72 5.06 5.48
C ILE A 119 13.15 4.07 6.56
N GLU A 120 12.82 4.34 7.83
CA GLU A 120 13.09 3.42 8.95
C GLU A 120 12.41 2.06 8.73
N TRP A 121 11.18 2.06 8.21
CA TRP A 121 10.45 0.84 7.86
C TRP A 121 11.17 0.04 6.76
N LEU A 122 11.65 0.69 5.69
CA LEU A 122 12.47 0.03 4.67
C LEU A 122 13.75 -0.57 5.27
N ILE A 123 14.47 0.22 6.09
CA ILE A 123 15.73 -0.18 6.72
C ILE A 123 15.54 -1.35 7.68
N SER A 124 14.40 -1.45 8.37
CA SER A 124 14.11 -2.55 9.30
C SER A 124 14.21 -3.94 8.65
N HIS A 125 14.02 -4.04 7.33
CA HIS A 125 14.12 -5.28 6.56
C HIS A 125 15.55 -5.57 6.04
N GLY A 126 16.51 -4.68 6.30
CA GLY A 126 17.89 -4.77 5.80
C GLY A 126 18.62 -6.10 6.07
N PRO A 127 18.42 -6.81 7.20
CA PRO A 127 19.07 -8.10 7.43
C PRO A 127 18.72 -9.20 6.41
N THR A 128 17.55 -9.14 5.78
CA THR A 128 17.07 -10.17 4.86
C THR A 128 16.83 -9.66 3.44
N LEU A 129 16.59 -8.36 3.27
CA LEU A 129 16.29 -7.74 1.99
C LEU A 129 17.51 -7.76 1.05
N ARG A 130 17.31 -8.29 -0.16
CA ARG A 130 18.35 -8.42 -1.21
C ARG A 130 18.07 -7.58 -2.44
N GLU A 131 16.80 -7.22 -2.65
CA GLU A 131 16.33 -6.45 -3.79
C GLU A 131 15.32 -5.41 -3.29
N LEU A 132 15.61 -4.14 -3.56
CA LEU A 132 14.70 -3.02 -3.34
C LEU A 132 14.50 -2.28 -4.67
N ILE A 133 13.26 -2.26 -5.15
CA ILE A 133 12.88 -1.55 -6.38
C ILE A 133 11.87 -0.47 -6.00
N LEU A 134 12.25 0.78 -6.20
CA LEU A 134 11.39 1.95 -6.00
C LEU A 134 11.17 2.61 -7.36
N ASN A 135 10.02 2.31 -7.99
CA ASN A 135 9.69 2.82 -9.31
C ASN A 135 8.74 4.02 -9.20
N GLY A 136 9.16 5.19 -9.68
CA GLY A 136 8.33 6.41 -9.60
C GLY A 136 7.92 6.78 -8.17
N CYS A 137 8.77 6.52 -7.17
CA CYS A 137 8.53 6.83 -5.76
C CYS A 137 9.15 8.20 -5.41
N PRO A 138 8.36 9.29 -5.32
CA PRO A 138 8.90 10.59 -4.96
C PRO A 138 9.35 10.61 -3.49
N ILE A 139 10.51 11.22 -3.24
CA ILE A 139 10.99 11.52 -1.90
C ILE A 139 10.83 13.03 -1.70
N VAL A 140 9.81 13.41 -0.93
CA VAL A 140 9.48 14.81 -0.68
C VAL A 140 10.30 15.30 0.49
N VAL A 141 11.19 16.26 0.23
CA VAL A 141 11.95 16.93 1.29
C VAL A 141 11.08 18.08 1.81
N PHE A 142 10.66 18.00 3.08
CA PHE A 142 9.79 18.99 3.75
C PHE A 142 10.32 20.43 3.78
N ILE A 143 11.55 20.71 3.30
CA ILE A 143 12.17 22.04 3.29
C ILE A 143 11.35 23.06 2.45
N GLY A 144 10.41 22.62 1.61
CA GLY A 144 9.52 23.49 0.83
C GLY A 144 8.01 23.42 1.16
N MET A 145 7.62 22.71 2.22
CA MET A 145 6.20 22.65 2.64
C MET A 145 5.97 23.60 3.81
N ASP A 146 5.13 24.63 3.62
CA ASP A 146 4.80 25.62 4.66
C ASP A 146 4.15 25.02 5.91
N VAL A 147 3.61 23.79 5.81
CA VAL A 147 2.85 23.15 6.89
C VAL A 147 3.21 21.67 6.95
N ARG A 148 3.90 21.24 8.02
CA ARG A 148 3.77 19.85 8.49
C ARG A 148 2.39 19.72 9.14
N PRO A 149 1.51 18.81 8.70
CA PRO A 149 0.31 18.51 9.46
C PRO A 149 0.71 18.12 10.88
N ALA A 150 0.15 18.81 11.88
CA ALA A 150 0.46 18.54 13.28
C ALA A 150 0.06 17.11 13.70
N HIS A 151 -0.92 16.51 13.01
CA HIS A 151 -1.44 15.18 13.28
C HIS A 151 -1.58 14.39 11.99
N TRP A 152 -0.70 13.41 11.83
CA TRP A 152 -0.76 12.34 10.84
C TRP A 152 -1.44 11.15 11.52
N PRO A 153 -2.64 10.66 11.11
CA PRO A 153 -3.16 10.50 9.76
C PRO A 153 -4.56 11.12 9.51
N GLU A 154 -4.90 12.20 10.20
CA GLU A 154 -6.25 12.83 10.17
C GLU A 154 -6.53 13.65 8.88
N LEU A 155 -5.80 13.39 7.79
CA LEU A 155 -6.10 14.01 6.51
C LEU A 155 -7.42 13.42 6.00
N GLU A 156 -8.53 14.14 6.20
CA GLU A 156 -9.81 13.80 5.58
C GLU A 156 -9.83 14.27 4.13
N PRO A 157 -10.37 13.47 3.18
CA PRO A 157 -10.51 13.92 1.81
C PRO A 157 -11.41 15.15 1.77
N ILE A 158 -10.92 16.23 1.18
CA ILE A 158 -11.70 17.46 1.01
C ILE A 158 -12.77 17.17 -0.03
N TYR A 159 -14.02 17.00 0.42
CA TYR A 159 -15.18 16.98 -0.47
C TYR A 159 -15.40 18.40 -0.98
N LYS A 160 -15.20 18.63 -2.28
CA LYS A 160 -15.83 19.78 -2.92
C LYS A 160 -17.30 19.44 -3.06
N ASP A 161 -18.14 20.09 -2.26
CA ASP A 161 -19.59 20.03 -2.42
C ASP A 161 -19.94 20.32 -3.89
N GLY A 162 -20.68 19.39 -4.50
CA GLY A 162 -21.28 19.57 -5.82
C GLY A 162 -22.53 20.43 -5.77
#